data_AF-A0A7C3M9L5-F1
#
_entry.id   AF-A0A7C3M9L5-F1
#
_cell.length_a   1.000
_cell.length_b   1.000
_cell.length_c   1.000
_cell.angle_alpha   90.00
_cell.angle_beta   90.00
_cell.angle_gamma   90.00
#
_symmetry.space_group_name_H-M   'P 1'
#
loop_
_entity.id
_entity.type
_entity.pdbx_description
1 polymer ?
#
loop_
_entity_poly.entity_id
_entity_poly.type
_entity_poly.pdbx_seq_one_letter_code
_entity_poly.pdbx_strand_id
1 'polypeptide(L)'
;MSRIVLPILLVLLLPLPASALGVLKLTVIPKDPVAGEEVKITVKTAVTNEPVAGAKVYVKSDILSKTLIGETNSNGEVRYVFKEPGTYRIGVEKKGFVSIPVESGEVVIVRPKGVLELSVTEVEAVEEDGRVKQIARICVTANGHPVEKAEVYANSRFIGYTDSDGLLTYKFEPGIYVIAARKTGYLPAVEFTLNIDERELRERLKEKVEEVRERIPPILLMKELHPEHFVIGDDESYTVSAIVLDEKGLRYTRLLYSTDGLNWIEAETRVAGTDIPLDIKFRITPPQVYKAEGTIPPQKAGTVIFYKFIAEDEDGNRAESPTGMYFVVDDESDLRIMIVDPWIKLWLLKLNAEKYVGIIKNATNRIEVEWLSKAHDEAERAKRFDLIKRHYWERLGKYNFIIVDSSEVEMSLDFRPKVIILSNLMLSRWVVPDGLIKYARENNAGIIATH
;
A
#
# COMPACT_ATOMS: atom_id res chain seq x y z
N MET A 1 106.01 -47.97 58.21
CA MET A 1 106.97 -47.02 57.60
C MET A 1 106.51 -46.85 56.16
N SER A 2 106.21 -45.68 55.59
CA SER A 2 106.54 -44.29 55.88
C SER A 2 105.34 -43.42 55.46
N ARG A 3 105.14 -42.30 56.17
CA ARG A 3 104.19 -41.23 55.85
C ARG A 3 104.65 -40.50 54.58
N ILE A 4 103.75 -40.20 53.65
CA ILE A 4 103.85 -39.01 52.79
C ILE A 4 102.47 -38.34 52.70
N VAL A 5 102.57 -37.01 52.67
CA VAL A 5 101.59 -35.96 52.89
C VAL A 5 100.64 -35.76 51.69
N LEU A 6 99.43 -35.32 52.00
CA LEU A 6 98.34 -34.81 51.13
C LEU A 6 98.82 -33.72 50.12
N PRO A 7 98.08 -33.42 49.02
CA PRO A 7 96.82 -32.69 49.17
C PRO A 7 95.65 -33.17 48.28
N ILE A 8 94.46 -32.96 48.83
CA ILE A 8 93.15 -32.91 48.19
C ILE A 8 93.18 -31.87 47.07
N LEU A 9 92.91 -32.27 45.83
CA LEU A 9 92.54 -31.33 44.76
C LEU A 9 91.01 -31.28 44.69
N LEU A 10 90.46 -30.30 45.39
CA LEU A 10 89.11 -29.80 45.27
C LEU A 10 88.94 -29.24 43.85
N VAL A 11 88.26 -29.96 42.95
CA VAL A 11 87.82 -29.40 41.66
C VAL A 11 86.70 -28.42 41.98
N LEU A 12 87.09 -27.15 42.04
CA LEU A 12 86.20 -26.00 42.11
C LEU A 12 85.22 -26.07 40.92
N LEU A 13 83.92 -26.17 41.20
CA LEU A 13 82.88 -25.70 40.30
C LEU A 13 83.16 -24.21 40.05
N LEU A 14 83.75 -23.88 38.90
CA LEU A 14 83.78 -22.50 38.43
C LEU A 14 82.39 -22.19 37.85
N PRO A 15 81.64 -21.21 38.37
CA PRO A 15 80.53 -20.65 37.63
C PRO A 15 81.12 -19.97 36.38
N LEU A 16 80.72 -20.44 35.19
CA LEU A 16 80.96 -19.71 33.96
C LEU A 16 80.39 -18.29 34.13
N PRO A 17 81.11 -17.24 33.69
CA PRO A 17 80.67 -15.87 33.88
C PRO A 17 79.35 -15.63 33.13
N ALA A 18 78.34 -15.12 33.84
CA ALA A 18 77.40 -14.17 33.25
C ALA A 18 78.24 -13.00 32.67
N SER A 19 78.04 -12.48 31.47
CA SER A 19 76.88 -12.43 30.61
C SER A 19 77.34 -12.01 29.21
N ALA A 20 77.23 -12.89 28.21
CA ALA A 20 76.96 -12.42 26.86
C ALA A 20 75.43 -12.31 26.79
N LEU A 21 74.88 -11.14 27.12
CA LEU A 21 73.45 -10.89 26.93
C LEU A 21 73.14 -11.16 25.44
N GLY A 22 72.31 -12.16 25.16
CA GLY A 22 71.87 -12.45 23.80
C GLY A 22 71.09 -11.24 23.27
N VAL A 23 71.43 -10.77 22.06
CA VAL A 23 70.67 -9.72 21.37
C VAL A 23 69.46 -10.38 20.69
N LEU A 24 68.27 -9.80 20.84
CA LEU A 24 67.05 -10.29 20.20
C LEU A 24 66.90 -9.71 18.78
N LYS A 25 66.27 -10.49 17.90
CA LYS A 25 65.77 -10.07 16.59
C LYS A 25 64.27 -10.30 16.55
N LEU A 26 63.54 -9.25 16.20
CA LEU A 26 62.09 -9.25 16.03
C LEU A 26 61.75 -9.27 14.54
N THR A 27 60.72 -10.01 14.14
CA THR A 27 60.19 -9.99 12.79
C THR A 27 58.68 -10.12 12.84
N VAL A 28 57.98 -9.33 12.04
CA VAL A 28 56.51 -9.29 11.98
C VAL A 28 56.08 -9.52 10.54
N ILE A 29 55.17 -10.46 10.33
CA ILE A 29 54.67 -10.82 9.00
C ILE A 29 53.14 -10.98 9.06
N PRO A 30 52.36 -10.31 8.19
CA PRO A 30 52.80 -9.25 7.25
C PRO A 30 53.20 -7.96 7.99
N LYS A 31 53.93 -7.05 7.31
CA LYS A 31 54.32 -5.75 7.86
C LYS A 31 53.21 -4.69 7.75
N ASP A 32 52.27 -4.92 6.84
CA ASP A 32 51.17 -4.03 6.46
C ASP A 32 49.79 -4.73 6.46
N PRO A 33 49.43 -5.43 7.57
CA PRO A 33 48.15 -6.14 7.67
C PRO A 33 46.96 -5.20 7.50
N VAL A 34 45.85 -5.71 7.00
CA VAL A 34 44.55 -5.03 7.11
C VAL A 34 43.99 -5.26 8.52
N ALA A 35 43.29 -4.28 9.08
CA ALA A 35 42.65 -4.43 10.38
C ALA A 35 41.76 -5.69 10.42
N GLY A 36 41.93 -6.51 11.45
CA GLY A 36 41.31 -7.83 11.59
C GLY A 36 42.12 -9.00 11.03
N GLU A 37 43.20 -8.75 10.30
CA GLU A 37 44.13 -9.81 9.88
C GLU A 37 45.09 -10.20 11.01
N GLU A 38 45.44 -11.49 11.04
CA GLU A 38 46.39 -12.03 11.99
C GLU A 38 47.83 -11.78 11.53
N VAL A 39 48.63 -11.18 12.40
CA VAL A 39 50.09 -11.09 12.23
C VAL A 39 50.79 -12.18 13.01
N LYS A 40 51.86 -12.70 12.42
CA LYS A 40 52.82 -13.57 13.09
C LYS A 40 54.04 -12.76 13.52
N ILE A 41 54.29 -12.72 14.81
CA ILE A 41 55.44 -12.05 15.41
C ILE A 41 56.43 -13.12 15.85
N THR A 42 57.66 -13.05 15.36
CA THR A 42 58.72 -14.03 15.63
C THR A 42 59.89 -13.36 16.35
N VAL A 43 60.31 -13.97 17.46
CA VAL A 43 61.45 -13.53 18.27
C VAL A 43 62.55 -14.60 18.18
N LYS A 44 63.71 -14.19 17.69
CA LYS A 44 64.89 -15.05 17.57
C LYS A 44 66.12 -14.39 18.20
N THR A 45 67.17 -15.17 18.42
CA THR A 45 68.49 -14.61 18.69
C THR A 45 69.02 -13.91 17.43
N ALA A 46 69.65 -12.74 17.59
CA ALA A 46 70.17 -11.98 16.45
C ALA A 46 71.36 -12.66 15.75
N VAL A 47 72.13 -13.47 16.50
CA VAL A 47 73.37 -14.11 16.03
C VAL A 47 73.11 -15.53 15.52
N THR A 48 72.47 -16.39 16.32
CA THR A 48 72.25 -17.81 15.97
C THR A 48 70.94 -18.08 15.24
N ASN A 49 70.04 -17.08 15.15
CA ASN A 49 68.70 -17.19 14.54
C ASN A 49 67.84 -18.31 15.17
N GLU A 50 68.11 -18.65 16.43
CA GLU A 50 67.38 -19.64 17.21
C GLU A 50 66.11 -19.02 17.81
N PRO A 51 64.99 -19.76 17.88
CA PRO A 51 63.75 -19.26 18.46
C PRO A 51 63.87 -18.97 19.95
N VAL A 52 63.28 -17.86 20.41
CA VAL A 52 63.27 -17.48 21.83
C VAL A 52 61.88 -17.66 22.41
N ALA A 53 61.69 -18.72 23.20
CA ALA A 53 60.42 -19.01 23.87
C ALA A 53 60.21 -18.18 25.15
N GLY A 54 58.95 -17.88 25.48
CA GLY A 54 58.54 -17.14 26.68
C GLY A 54 59.05 -15.69 26.73
N ALA A 55 59.25 -15.06 25.57
CA ALA A 55 59.55 -13.64 25.47
C ALA A 55 58.23 -12.85 25.48
N LYS A 56 58.15 -11.82 26.32
CA LYS A 56 56.95 -10.97 26.46
C LYS A 56 56.92 -9.97 25.32
N VAL A 57 55.86 -9.98 24.52
CA VAL A 57 55.70 -9.09 23.38
C VAL A 57 54.69 -8.00 23.72
N TYR A 58 55.04 -6.75 23.47
CA TYR A 58 54.23 -5.59 23.78
C TYR A 58 53.93 -4.78 22.52
N VAL A 59 52.78 -4.12 22.52
CA VAL A 59 52.36 -3.19 21.47
C VAL A 59 52.08 -1.81 22.06
N LYS A 60 52.37 -0.75 21.29
CA LYS A 60 51.98 0.64 21.58
C LYS A 60 51.53 1.30 20.29
N SER A 61 50.46 2.08 20.36
CA SER A 61 50.08 3.05 19.32
C SER A 61 50.05 4.44 19.94
N ASP A 62 49.79 5.48 19.16
CA ASP A 62 49.66 6.84 19.70
C ASP A 62 48.44 7.00 20.64
N ILE A 63 47.48 6.08 20.54
CA ILE A 63 46.23 6.06 21.31
C ILE A 63 46.32 5.06 22.48
N LEU A 64 47.10 3.98 22.33
CA LEU A 64 47.22 2.91 23.32
C LEU A 64 48.50 3.04 24.14
N SER A 65 48.36 2.95 25.46
CA SER A 65 49.48 2.67 26.35
C SER A 65 50.12 1.31 26.03
N LYS A 66 51.40 1.14 26.39
CA LYS A 66 52.14 -0.12 26.22
C LYS A 66 51.32 -1.29 26.78
N THR A 67 50.90 -2.20 25.92
CA THR A 67 50.03 -3.33 26.26
C THR A 67 50.73 -4.64 25.96
N LEU A 68 50.72 -5.59 26.91
CA LEU A 68 51.23 -6.95 26.69
C LEU A 68 50.25 -7.72 25.80
N ILE A 69 50.71 -8.21 24.66
CA ILE A 69 49.87 -8.96 23.70
C ILE A 69 50.05 -10.48 23.79
N GLY A 70 51.12 -10.94 24.45
CA GLY A 70 51.34 -12.35 24.71
C GLY A 70 52.80 -12.70 24.98
N GLU A 71 53.05 -14.00 25.13
CA GLU A 71 54.38 -14.58 25.25
C GLU A 71 54.65 -15.53 24.08
N THR A 72 55.90 -15.58 23.60
CA THR A 72 56.27 -16.46 22.49
C THR A 72 56.23 -17.95 22.90
N ASN A 73 55.79 -18.81 21.98
CA ASN A 73 55.79 -20.26 22.15
C ASN A 73 57.21 -20.87 21.95
N SER A 74 57.33 -22.20 21.95
CA SER A 74 58.60 -22.92 21.73
C SER A 74 59.28 -22.62 20.39
N ASN A 75 58.53 -22.15 19.39
CA ASN A 75 59.05 -21.74 18.09
C ASN A 75 59.43 -20.24 18.05
N GLY A 76 59.34 -19.55 19.19
CA GLY A 76 59.60 -18.11 19.28
C GLY A 76 58.50 -17.26 18.66
N GLU A 77 57.28 -17.78 18.51
CA GLU A 77 56.19 -17.12 17.79
C GLU A 77 55.06 -16.68 18.73
N VAL A 78 54.43 -15.55 18.42
CA VAL A 78 53.14 -15.11 18.95
C VAL A 78 52.24 -14.60 17.81
N ARG A 79 50.95 -14.92 17.86
CA ARG A 79 49.94 -14.47 16.88
C ARG A 79 49.10 -13.36 17.49
N TYR A 80 48.79 -12.33 16.71
CA TYR A 80 48.03 -11.18 17.17
C TYR A 80 47.17 -10.57 16.07
N VAL A 81 46.00 -10.03 16.42
CA VAL A 81 45.08 -9.38 15.49
C VAL A 81 44.89 -7.93 15.90
N PHE A 82 45.28 -7.00 15.02
CA PHE A 82 45.01 -5.57 15.21
C PHE A 82 43.57 -5.26 14.81
N LYS A 83 42.74 -4.80 15.75
CA LYS A 83 41.33 -4.50 15.47
C LYS A 83 41.12 -3.19 14.73
N GLU A 84 41.96 -2.19 14.98
CA GLU A 84 41.84 -0.84 14.42
C GLU A 84 43.04 -0.50 13.53
N PRO A 85 42.82 0.25 12.43
CA PRO A 85 43.90 0.73 11.59
C PRO A 85 44.79 1.75 12.32
N GLY A 86 46.02 1.91 11.84
CA GLY A 86 46.95 2.88 12.39
C GLY A 86 48.38 2.35 12.49
N THR A 87 49.23 3.16 13.10
CA THR A 87 50.66 2.85 13.28
C THR A 87 50.90 2.29 14.67
N TYR A 88 51.52 1.10 14.71
CA TYR A 88 51.85 0.41 15.95
C TYR A 88 53.35 0.15 16.03
N ARG A 89 53.89 0.15 17.24
CA ARG A 89 55.26 -0.27 17.53
C ARG A 89 55.26 -1.50 18.43
N ILE A 90 56.15 -2.45 18.14
CA ILE A 90 56.24 -3.73 18.85
C ILE A 90 57.58 -3.84 19.58
N GLY A 91 57.53 -4.04 20.90
CA GLY A 91 58.69 -4.30 21.74
C GLY A 91 58.68 -5.69 22.35
N VAL A 92 59.84 -6.15 22.81
CA VAL A 92 60.03 -7.49 23.37
C VAL A 92 60.91 -7.45 24.61
N GLU A 93 60.50 -8.14 25.68
CA GLU A 93 61.27 -8.30 26.91
C GLU A 93 61.49 -9.78 27.23
N LYS A 94 62.74 -10.15 27.52
CA LYS A 94 63.10 -11.49 28.01
C LYS A 94 64.27 -11.38 29.00
N LYS A 95 64.10 -11.94 30.20
CA LYS A 95 65.18 -12.00 31.20
C LYS A 95 66.38 -12.75 30.62
N GLY A 96 67.58 -12.19 30.77
CA GLY A 96 68.83 -12.74 30.23
C GLY A 96 69.16 -12.29 28.80
N PHE A 97 68.31 -11.48 28.17
CA PHE A 97 68.52 -10.92 26.83
C PHE A 97 68.43 -9.38 26.86
N VAL A 98 69.08 -8.73 25.90
CA VAL A 98 68.85 -7.29 25.67
C VAL A 98 67.44 -7.13 25.12
N SER A 99 66.58 -6.41 25.86
CA SER A 99 65.20 -6.17 25.46
C SER A 99 65.15 -5.19 24.27
N ILE A 100 64.11 -5.31 23.44
CA ILE A 100 63.79 -4.36 22.39
C ILE A 100 62.70 -3.44 22.95
N PRO A 101 63.01 -2.19 23.33
CA PRO A 101 62.01 -1.24 23.82
C PRO A 101 60.99 -0.95 22.72
N VAL A 102 59.75 -0.69 23.11
CA VAL A 102 58.65 -0.41 22.17
C VAL A 102 58.92 0.89 21.39
N GLU A 103 59.59 1.86 22.00
CA GLU A 103 59.98 3.15 21.40
C GLU A 103 60.91 2.99 20.19
N SER A 104 61.70 1.92 20.16
CA SER A 104 62.71 1.59 19.13
C SER A 104 62.44 0.26 18.42
N GLY A 105 61.26 -0.33 18.65
CA GLY A 105 60.89 -1.63 18.12
C GLY A 105 60.42 -1.60 16.66
N GLU A 106 59.93 -2.75 16.17
CA GLU A 106 59.44 -2.86 14.79
C GLU A 106 58.14 -2.06 14.63
N VAL A 107 58.04 -1.29 13.55
CA VAL A 107 56.84 -0.52 13.19
C VAL A 107 55.93 -1.37 12.29
N VAL A 108 54.65 -1.43 12.61
CA VAL A 108 53.60 -2.10 11.82
C VAL A 108 52.54 -1.08 11.45
N ILE A 109 52.24 -0.99 10.15
CA ILE A 109 51.21 -0.07 9.64
C ILE A 109 49.97 -0.90 9.30
N VAL A 110 48.93 -0.79 10.11
CA VAL A 110 47.67 -1.53 9.93
C VAL A 110 46.76 -0.73 9.01
N ARG A 111 46.45 -1.28 7.83
CA ARG A 111 45.58 -0.63 6.83
C ARG A 111 44.10 -0.77 7.20
N PRO A 112 43.25 0.23 6.94
CA PRO A 112 41.82 0.09 7.12
C PRO A 112 41.22 -0.89 6.10
N LYS A 113 40.10 -1.52 6.46
CA LYS A 113 39.28 -2.32 5.54
C LYS A 113 38.66 -1.46 4.42
N GLY A 114 38.45 -0.18 4.70
CA GLY A 114 37.93 0.82 3.76
C GLY A 114 37.63 2.13 4.47
N VAL A 115 37.22 3.13 3.70
CA VAL A 115 36.62 4.37 4.21
C VAL A 115 35.11 4.21 4.13
N LEU A 116 34.40 4.51 5.21
CA LEU A 116 32.95 4.48 5.18
C LEU A 116 32.42 5.67 4.37
N GLU A 117 31.39 5.41 3.59
CA GLU A 117 30.61 6.38 2.84
C GLU A 117 29.17 6.32 3.34
N LEU A 118 28.50 7.48 3.38
CA LEU A 118 27.15 7.60 3.92
C LEU A 118 26.26 8.35 2.93
N SER A 119 25.06 7.82 2.71
CA SER A 119 23.98 8.53 2.02
C SER A 119 22.68 8.37 2.80
N VAL A 120 21.84 9.40 2.72
CA VAL A 120 20.53 9.42 3.38
C VAL A 120 19.48 9.72 2.33
N THR A 121 18.42 8.91 2.31
CA THR A 121 17.26 9.12 1.43
C THR A 121 16.02 9.23 2.28
N GLU A 122 15.27 10.31 2.10
CA GLU A 122 13.93 10.46 2.67
C GLU A 122 12.96 9.51 1.97
N VAL A 123 12.25 8.68 2.75
CA VAL A 123 11.34 7.66 2.23
C VAL A 123 9.90 8.17 2.27
N GLU A 124 9.40 8.51 3.47
CA GLU A 124 8.04 8.96 3.64
C GLU A 124 7.85 9.83 4.89
N ALA A 125 6.87 10.72 4.84
CA ALA A 125 6.34 11.43 6.00
C ALA A 125 5.18 10.64 6.61
N VAL A 126 5.12 10.58 7.94
CA VAL A 126 4.04 9.93 8.69
C VAL A 126 3.60 10.81 9.85
N GLU A 127 2.34 10.63 10.30
CA GLU A 127 1.82 11.26 11.51
C GLU A 127 1.53 10.19 12.57
N GLU A 128 2.16 10.32 13.74
CA GLU A 128 1.99 9.41 14.88
C GLU A 128 1.79 10.25 16.14
N ASP A 129 0.73 9.99 16.90
CA ASP A 129 0.39 10.70 18.14
C ASP A 129 0.31 12.24 17.98
N GLY A 130 -0.19 12.70 16.83
CA GLY A 130 -0.31 14.13 16.48
C GLY A 130 1.02 14.81 16.15
N ARG A 131 2.11 14.06 15.99
CA ARG A 131 3.43 14.55 15.59
C ARG A 131 3.81 14.01 14.22
N VAL A 132 4.29 14.89 13.36
CA VAL A 132 4.83 14.52 12.05
C VAL A 132 6.26 14.01 12.20
N LYS A 133 6.61 12.97 11.47
CA LYS A 133 7.95 12.37 11.47
C LYS A 133 8.39 12.05 10.04
N GLN A 134 9.69 12.15 9.78
CA GLN A 134 10.32 11.74 8.52
C GLN A 134 10.96 10.36 8.70
N ILE A 135 10.54 9.39 7.88
CA ILE A 135 11.23 8.11 7.77
C ILE A 135 12.37 8.27 6.77
N ALA A 136 13.60 8.08 7.22
CA ALA A 136 14.79 8.15 6.37
C ALA A 136 15.50 6.80 6.34
N ARG A 137 16.06 6.46 5.18
CA ARG A 137 16.92 5.31 4.97
C ARG A 137 18.35 5.79 4.85
N ILE A 138 19.19 5.29 5.75
CA ILE A 138 20.62 5.57 5.82
C ILE A 138 21.34 4.38 5.21
N CYS A 139 22.20 4.63 4.23
CA CYS A 139 23.01 3.62 3.57
C CYS A 139 24.48 3.85 3.90
N VAL A 140 25.15 2.81 4.39
CA VAL A 140 26.58 2.82 4.72
C VAL A 140 27.32 1.83 3.83
N THR A 141 28.25 2.35 3.05
CA THR A 141 29.08 1.57 2.13
C THR A 141 30.56 1.77 2.41
N ALA A 142 31.39 0.87 1.89
CA ALA A 142 32.84 1.05 1.82
C ALA A 142 33.33 0.44 0.50
N ASN A 143 34.07 1.21 -0.30
CA ASN A 143 34.54 0.79 -1.63
C ASN A 143 33.40 0.29 -2.54
N GLY A 144 32.22 0.94 -2.48
CA GLY A 144 31.04 0.55 -3.26
C GLY A 144 30.29 -0.69 -2.77
N HIS A 145 30.69 -1.31 -1.65
CA HIS A 145 30.01 -2.47 -1.07
C HIS A 145 29.29 -2.12 0.23
N PRO A 146 28.13 -2.74 0.53
CA PRO A 146 27.39 -2.50 1.76
C PRO A 146 28.17 -2.96 2.99
N VAL A 147 28.06 -2.22 4.09
CA VAL A 147 28.74 -2.53 5.35
C VAL A 147 27.72 -2.95 6.40
N GLU A 148 27.69 -4.25 6.72
CA GLU A 148 26.85 -4.80 7.78
C GLU A 148 27.33 -4.40 9.18
N LYS A 149 26.37 -4.14 10.08
CA LYS A 149 26.60 -3.81 11.50
C LYS A 149 27.52 -2.60 11.68
N ALA A 150 27.44 -1.62 10.79
CA ALA A 150 27.98 -0.30 11.05
C ALA A 150 27.11 0.40 12.09
N GLU A 151 27.72 1.02 13.08
CA GLU A 151 27.03 1.83 14.08
C GLU A 151 26.68 3.18 13.47
N VAL A 152 25.42 3.57 13.57
CA VAL A 152 24.95 4.86 13.06
C VAL A 152 24.55 5.74 14.24
N TYR A 153 24.94 7.01 14.16
CA TYR A 153 24.69 8.03 15.16
C TYR A 153 24.01 9.23 14.52
N ALA A 154 23.11 9.88 15.25
CA ALA A 154 22.53 11.17 14.90
C ALA A 154 22.77 12.14 16.07
N ASN A 155 23.40 13.28 15.82
CA ASN A 155 23.80 14.26 16.85
C ASN A 155 24.57 13.60 18.01
N SER A 156 25.53 12.73 17.67
CA SER A 156 26.31 11.91 18.62
C SER A 156 25.53 10.86 19.45
N ARG A 157 24.22 10.71 19.24
CA ARG A 157 23.41 9.66 19.86
C ARG A 157 23.34 8.43 18.96
N PHE A 158 23.62 7.26 19.52
CA PHE A 158 23.48 5.98 18.80
C PHE A 158 22.01 5.73 18.42
N ILE A 159 21.74 5.43 17.14
CA ILE A 159 20.39 5.19 16.62
C ILE A 159 20.19 3.77 16.08
N GLY A 160 21.26 3.03 15.80
CA GLY A 160 21.13 1.64 15.36
C GLY A 160 22.34 1.09 14.62
N TYR A 161 22.18 -0.16 14.17
CA TYR A 161 23.14 -0.85 13.31
C TYR A 161 22.58 -1.02 11.91
N THR A 162 23.44 -0.98 10.91
CA THR A 162 23.07 -1.40 9.55
C THR A 162 22.86 -2.91 9.45
N ASP A 163 21.92 -3.32 8.59
CA ASP A 163 21.67 -4.71 8.22
C ASP A 163 22.70 -5.26 7.22
N SER A 164 22.46 -6.48 6.69
CA SER A 164 23.35 -7.13 5.71
C SER A 164 23.49 -6.37 4.40
N ASP A 165 22.53 -5.51 4.07
CA ASP A 165 22.53 -4.67 2.87
C ASP A 165 23.13 -3.28 3.14
N GLY A 166 23.69 -3.06 4.34
CA GLY A 166 24.30 -1.79 4.73
C GLY A 166 23.27 -0.70 5.02
N LEU A 167 22.01 -1.07 5.27
CA LEU A 167 20.91 -0.14 5.44
C LEU A 167 20.47 -0.02 6.90
N LEU A 168 20.04 1.18 7.29
CA LEU A 168 19.31 1.46 8.52
C LEU A 168 18.14 2.39 8.22
N THR A 169 16.93 1.99 8.59
CA THR A 169 15.75 2.86 8.53
C THR A 169 15.49 3.46 9.92
N TYR A 170 15.31 4.78 9.98
CA TYR A 170 15.06 5.49 11.22
C TYR A 170 13.98 6.58 11.05
N LYS A 171 13.22 6.82 12.12
CA LYS A 171 12.17 7.86 12.16
C LYS A 171 12.69 9.09 12.90
N PHE A 172 12.79 10.21 12.20
CA PHE A 172 13.26 11.48 12.74
C PHE A 172 12.08 12.42 13.01
N GLU A 173 12.12 13.10 14.15
CA GLU A 173 11.28 14.29 14.40
C GLU A 173 11.86 15.49 13.62
N PRO A 174 11.07 16.55 13.34
CA PRO A 174 11.59 17.77 12.71
C PRO A 174 12.81 18.34 13.44
N GLY A 175 13.81 18.79 12.68
CA GLY A 175 15.06 19.31 13.21
C GLY A 175 16.27 19.05 12.32
N ILE A 176 17.44 19.47 12.81
CA ILE A 176 18.72 19.32 12.12
C ILE A 176 19.52 18.20 12.80
N TYR A 177 19.97 17.24 12.01
CA TYR A 177 20.73 16.09 12.45
C TYR A 177 22.05 15.99 11.71
N VAL A 178 23.13 15.80 12.48
CA VAL A 178 24.44 15.41 11.97
C VAL A 178 24.55 13.89 12.11
N ILE A 179 24.57 13.19 10.98
CA ILE A 179 24.57 11.73 10.90
C ILE A 179 25.99 11.25 10.63
N ALA A 180 26.44 10.28 11.42
CA ALA A 180 27.76 9.67 11.29
C ALA A 180 27.67 8.15 11.40
N ALA A 181 28.56 7.43 10.70
CA ALA A 181 28.69 5.99 10.79
C ALA A 181 30.10 5.58 11.26
N ARG A 182 30.17 4.51 12.06
CA ARG A 182 31.41 3.94 12.60
C ARG A 182 31.41 2.42 12.48
N LYS A 183 32.60 1.86 12.23
CA LYS A 183 32.80 0.40 12.20
C LYS A 183 34.26 0.10 12.52
N THR A 184 34.50 -0.78 13.50
CA THR A 184 35.84 -1.28 13.82
C THR A 184 36.58 -1.79 12.59
N GLY A 185 37.81 -1.32 12.41
CA GLY A 185 38.65 -1.68 11.27
C GLY A 185 38.44 -0.80 10.03
N TYR A 186 37.50 0.14 10.04
CA TYR A 186 37.25 1.10 8.95
C TYR A 186 37.59 2.52 9.39
N LEU A 187 37.86 3.39 8.43
CA LEU A 187 37.90 4.83 8.67
C LEU A 187 36.47 5.39 8.72
N PRO A 188 36.17 6.35 9.61
CA PRO A 188 34.82 6.89 9.75
C PRO A 188 34.36 7.64 8.49
N ALA A 189 33.04 7.69 8.30
CA ALA A 189 32.45 8.45 7.21
C ALA A 189 32.53 9.96 7.48
N VAL A 190 32.47 10.75 6.40
CA VAL A 190 32.14 12.18 6.50
C VAL A 190 30.72 12.32 7.04
N GLU A 191 30.53 13.28 7.94
CA GLU A 191 29.21 13.54 8.53
C GLU A 191 28.23 14.08 7.49
N PHE A 192 26.97 13.62 7.55
CA PHE A 192 25.89 14.08 6.69
C PHE A 192 24.91 14.93 7.48
N THR A 193 24.57 16.11 6.98
CA THR A 193 23.56 16.98 7.60
C THR A 193 22.19 16.73 6.99
N LEU A 194 21.26 16.21 7.78
CA LEU A 194 19.85 16.06 7.44
C LEU A 194 19.06 17.20 8.10
N ASN A 195 18.33 17.99 7.31
CA ASN A 195 17.45 19.03 7.80
C ASN A 195 16.00 18.65 7.49
N ILE A 196 15.18 18.51 8.52
CA ILE A 196 13.77 18.13 8.40
C ILE A 196 12.91 19.29 8.87
N ASP A 197 12.22 19.94 7.93
CA ASP A 197 11.31 21.04 8.22
C ASP A 197 9.89 20.52 8.50
N GLU A 198 9.29 20.99 9.60
CA GLU A 198 7.94 20.55 9.98
C GLU A 198 6.87 21.00 8.98
N ARG A 199 7.00 22.19 8.39
CA ARG A 199 6.00 22.72 7.44
C ARG A 199 6.03 21.91 6.16
N GLU A 200 7.22 21.62 5.64
CA GLU A 200 7.40 20.78 4.44
C GLU A 200 6.81 19.37 4.65
N LEU A 201 7.03 18.76 5.82
CA LEU A 201 6.40 17.47 6.13
C LEU A 201 4.88 17.54 6.16
N ARG A 202 4.32 18.59 6.76
CA ARG A 202 2.87 18.80 6.82
C ARG A 202 2.27 19.05 5.43
N GLU A 203 2.97 19.78 4.56
CA GLU A 203 2.56 19.98 3.18
C GLU A 203 2.55 18.67 2.40
N ARG A 204 3.62 17.86 2.49
CA ARG A 204 3.67 16.52 1.85
C ARG A 204 2.58 15.58 2.34
N LEU A 205 2.24 15.62 3.63
CA LEU A 205 1.14 14.84 4.19
C LEU A 205 -0.22 15.34 3.67
N LYS A 206 -0.41 16.66 3.59
CA LYS A 206 -1.62 17.26 3.03
C LYS A 206 -1.79 16.90 1.56
N GLU A 207 -0.72 16.96 0.76
CA GLU A 207 -0.72 16.56 -0.65
C GLU A 207 -1.11 15.09 -0.81
N LYS A 208 -0.56 14.17 0.00
CA LYS A 208 -0.98 12.76 -0.01
C LYS A 208 -2.46 12.57 0.31
N VAL A 209 -3.00 13.35 1.26
CA VAL A 209 -4.43 13.30 1.60
C VAL A 209 -5.28 13.88 0.47
N GLU A 210 -4.83 14.96 -0.16
CA GLU A 210 -5.54 15.60 -1.27
C GLU A 210 -5.50 14.71 -2.53
N GLU A 211 -4.38 14.03 -2.82
CA GLU A 211 -4.29 13.06 -3.92
C GLU A 211 -5.26 11.88 -3.74
N VAL A 212 -5.52 11.47 -2.49
CA VAL A 212 -6.53 10.45 -2.18
C VAL A 212 -7.95 11.01 -2.33
N ARG A 213 -8.17 12.29 -1.99
CA ARG A 213 -9.45 12.98 -2.19
C ARG A 213 -9.76 13.24 -3.66
N GLU A 214 -8.75 13.54 -4.47
CA GLU A 214 -8.81 13.76 -5.93
C GLU A 214 -9.33 12.56 -6.72
N ARG A 215 -9.49 11.39 -6.07
CA ARG A 215 -9.98 10.15 -6.72
C ARG A 215 -11.38 9.75 -6.30
N ILE A 216 -12.14 10.61 -5.62
CA ILE A 216 -13.48 10.25 -5.15
C ILE A 216 -14.50 10.57 -6.25
N PRO A 217 -15.11 9.57 -6.92
CA PRO A 217 -16.08 9.83 -7.96
C PRO A 217 -17.36 10.48 -7.41
N PRO A 218 -18.11 11.19 -8.27
CA PRO A 218 -19.40 11.76 -7.87
C PRO A 218 -20.38 10.65 -7.46
N ILE A 219 -21.28 10.95 -6.52
CA ILE A 219 -22.36 10.03 -6.15
C ILE A 219 -23.57 10.36 -7.03
N LEU A 220 -24.01 9.40 -7.83
CA LEU A 220 -25.08 9.57 -8.80
C LEU A 220 -26.31 8.73 -8.41
N LEU A 221 -27.39 9.41 -8.01
CA LEU A 221 -28.61 8.80 -7.47
C LEU A 221 -29.76 8.95 -8.46
N MET A 222 -30.32 7.84 -8.93
CA MET A 222 -31.50 7.79 -9.78
C MET A 222 -32.53 6.84 -9.17
N LYS A 223 -33.65 7.39 -8.71
CA LYS A 223 -34.69 6.63 -8.00
C LYS A 223 -35.70 6.00 -8.96
N GLU A 224 -36.11 6.75 -9.98
CA GLU A 224 -37.13 6.34 -10.95
C GLU A 224 -36.49 5.57 -12.11
N LEU A 225 -36.53 4.24 -12.02
CA LEU A 225 -35.93 3.34 -13.03
C LEU A 225 -36.91 2.93 -14.14
N HIS A 226 -38.16 3.35 -14.07
CA HIS A 226 -39.14 3.17 -15.13
C HIS A 226 -40.27 4.20 -14.97
N PRO A 227 -40.98 4.55 -16.04
CA PRO A 227 -42.23 5.30 -15.99
C PRO A 227 -43.34 4.47 -15.37
N GLU A 228 -44.50 5.09 -15.18
CA GLU A 228 -45.72 4.38 -14.79
C GLU A 228 -45.97 3.21 -15.75
N HIS A 229 -46.32 2.05 -15.19
CA HIS A 229 -46.60 0.82 -15.94
C HIS A 229 -45.50 0.32 -16.90
N PHE A 230 -44.25 0.82 -16.79
CA PHE A 230 -43.12 0.52 -17.68
C PHE A 230 -43.32 0.92 -19.14
N VAL A 231 -44.27 1.79 -19.48
CA VAL A 231 -44.60 2.12 -20.87
C VAL A 231 -44.66 3.62 -21.13
N ILE A 232 -44.40 4.01 -22.39
CA ILE A 232 -44.53 5.37 -22.94
C ILE A 232 -45.12 5.23 -24.36
N GLY A 233 -45.99 6.16 -24.77
CA GLY A 233 -46.53 6.23 -26.14
C GLY A 233 -45.44 6.47 -27.18
N ASP A 234 -45.68 6.10 -28.43
CA ASP A 234 -44.67 6.23 -29.49
C ASP A 234 -44.52 7.67 -30.04
N ASP A 235 -45.47 8.55 -29.71
CA ASP A 235 -45.42 9.99 -29.92
C ASP A 235 -44.97 10.79 -28.68
N GLU A 236 -44.78 10.12 -27.53
CA GLU A 236 -44.45 10.74 -26.25
C GLU A 236 -42.94 10.76 -25.96
N SER A 237 -42.46 11.86 -25.39
CA SER A 237 -41.11 11.98 -24.83
C SER A 237 -41.09 11.60 -23.35
N TYR A 238 -39.99 11.05 -22.86
CA TYR A 238 -39.85 10.68 -21.44
C TYR A 238 -38.72 11.44 -20.75
N THR A 239 -39.04 12.14 -19.66
CA THR A 239 -38.06 12.89 -18.87
C THR A 239 -37.67 12.12 -17.62
N VAL A 240 -36.36 11.96 -17.41
CA VAL A 240 -35.75 11.26 -16.28
C VAL A 240 -34.95 12.24 -15.45
N SER A 241 -34.99 12.10 -14.12
CA SER A 241 -34.17 12.92 -13.22
C SER A 241 -33.19 12.09 -12.38
N ALA A 242 -32.04 12.69 -12.09
CA ALA A 242 -31.04 12.17 -11.18
C ALA A 242 -30.46 13.27 -10.30
N ILE A 243 -29.99 12.89 -9.11
CA ILE A 243 -29.26 13.76 -8.19
C ILE A 243 -27.78 13.39 -8.25
N VAL A 244 -26.92 14.39 -8.42
CA VAL A 244 -25.46 14.23 -8.42
C VAL A 244 -24.89 14.97 -7.22
N LEU A 245 -24.03 14.30 -6.46
CA LEU A 245 -23.33 14.87 -5.30
C LEU A 245 -21.84 14.82 -5.55
N ASP A 246 -21.17 15.96 -5.44
CA ASP A 246 -19.72 16.07 -5.62
C ASP A 246 -19.08 17.09 -4.67
N GLU A 247 -17.86 16.83 -4.22
CA GLU A 247 -17.17 17.72 -3.26
C GLU A 247 -16.52 18.94 -3.92
N LYS A 248 -16.05 18.81 -5.16
CA LYS A 248 -15.27 19.86 -5.84
C LYS A 248 -16.04 20.58 -6.92
N GLY A 249 -16.91 19.86 -7.61
CA GLY A 249 -17.74 20.40 -8.68
C GLY A 249 -17.94 19.38 -9.79
N LEU A 250 -19.03 19.57 -10.52
CA LEU A 250 -19.41 18.71 -11.62
C LEU A 250 -18.98 19.31 -12.96
N ARG A 251 -18.14 18.60 -13.71
CA ARG A 251 -17.74 18.98 -15.07
C ARG A 251 -18.88 18.78 -16.06
N TYR A 252 -19.51 17.61 -16.03
CA TYR A 252 -20.74 17.35 -16.78
C TYR A 252 -21.55 16.20 -16.19
N THR A 253 -22.84 16.19 -16.51
CA THR A 253 -23.71 15.02 -16.37
C THR A 253 -24.60 14.92 -17.60
N ARG A 254 -24.82 13.68 -18.08
CA ARG A 254 -25.53 13.40 -19.34
C ARG A 254 -26.44 12.20 -19.15
N LEU A 255 -27.66 12.31 -19.66
CA LEU A 255 -28.55 11.17 -19.85
C LEU A 255 -28.15 10.45 -21.14
N LEU A 256 -27.94 9.14 -21.02
CA LEU A 256 -27.75 8.23 -22.15
C LEU A 256 -28.93 7.27 -22.24
N TYR A 257 -29.39 6.98 -23.45
CA TYR A 257 -30.40 5.95 -23.72
C TYR A 257 -29.98 5.01 -24.84
N SER A 258 -30.57 3.82 -24.89
CA SER A 258 -30.21 2.75 -25.82
C SER A 258 -31.42 1.89 -26.16
N THR A 259 -31.52 1.47 -27.42
CA THR A 259 -32.58 0.57 -27.92
C THR A 259 -32.18 -0.91 -27.89
N ASP A 260 -30.90 -1.21 -27.66
CA ASP A 260 -30.33 -2.56 -27.65
C ASP A 260 -29.52 -2.88 -26.37
N GLY A 261 -29.35 -1.88 -25.49
CA GLY A 261 -28.56 -1.96 -24.27
C GLY A 261 -27.04 -1.89 -24.49
N LEU A 262 -26.59 -1.73 -25.74
CA LEU A 262 -25.17 -1.74 -26.14
C LEU A 262 -24.74 -0.39 -26.72
N ASN A 263 -25.53 0.16 -27.63
CA ASN A 263 -25.28 1.41 -28.31
C ASN A 263 -26.01 2.54 -27.60
N TRP A 264 -25.26 3.45 -27.00
CA TRP A 264 -25.79 4.54 -26.18
C TRP A 264 -25.80 5.87 -26.94
N ILE A 265 -26.93 6.55 -26.87
CA ILE A 265 -27.20 7.84 -27.51
C ILE A 265 -27.40 8.88 -26.40
N GLU A 266 -26.79 10.05 -26.56
CA GLU A 266 -26.98 11.16 -25.63
C GLU A 266 -28.35 11.82 -25.85
N ALA A 267 -29.08 12.03 -24.75
CA ALA A 267 -30.34 12.78 -24.73
C ALA A 267 -30.10 14.24 -24.31
N GLU A 268 -31.02 15.13 -24.66
CA GLU A 268 -30.97 16.52 -24.18
C GLU A 268 -31.00 16.50 -22.65
N THR A 269 -29.96 17.05 -22.01
CA THR A 269 -29.80 17.04 -20.55
C THR A 269 -29.62 18.46 -20.03
N ARG A 270 -30.38 18.81 -19.01
CA ARG A 270 -30.32 20.09 -18.28
C ARG A 270 -29.85 19.82 -16.86
N VAL A 271 -29.00 20.71 -16.36
CA VAL A 271 -28.39 20.59 -15.04
C VAL A 271 -28.64 21.88 -14.27
N ALA A 272 -29.19 21.76 -13.08
CA ALA A 272 -29.45 22.89 -12.19
C ALA A 272 -28.79 22.67 -10.82
N GLY A 273 -28.19 23.73 -10.28
CA GLY A 273 -27.60 23.74 -8.94
C GLY A 273 -28.55 24.32 -7.88
N THR A 274 -28.64 23.64 -6.72
CA THR A 274 -29.19 24.07 -5.41
C THR A 274 -30.72 24.24 -5.20
N ASP A 275 -31.10 24.09 -3.91
CA ASP A 275 -32.44 24.09 -3.27
C ASP A 275 -33.40 22.94 -3.61
N ILE A 276 -32.88 21.72 -3.64
CA ILE A 276 -33.69 20.51 -3.82
C ILE A 276 -34.09 19.98 -2.43
N PRO A 277 -35.38 19.71 -2.18
CA PRO A 277 -35.79 18.91 -1.02
C PRO A 277 -35.22 17.50 -1.19
N LEU A 278 -34.20 17.17 -0.41
CA LEU A 278 -33.52 15.88 -0.47
C LEU A 278 -33.92 15.03 0.72
N ASP A 279 -34.39 13.82 0.44
CA ASP A 279 -34.48 12.75 1.43
C ASP A 279 -33.09 12.07 1.59
N ILE A 280 -32.08 12.89 1.91
CA ILE A 280 -30.68 12.49 2.06
C ILE A 280 -30.15 13.10 3.35
N LYS A 281 -29.61 12.27 4.24
CA LYS A 281 -28.92 12.75 5.45
C LYS A 281 -27.42 12.81 5.18
N PHE A 282 -26.82 13.98 5.36
CA PHE A 282 -25.37 14.16 5.24
C PHE A 282 -24.68 13.87 6.59
N ARG A 283 -23.62 13.06 6.57
CA ARG A 283 -22.78 12.75 7.74
C ARG A 283 -21.51 13.61 7.79
N ILE A 284 -21.23 14.31 6.70
CA ILE A 284 -20.13 15.24 6.50
C ILE A 284 -20.69 16.62 6.14
N THR A 285 -19.81 17.62 5.99
CA THR A 285 -20.18 18.89 5.36
C THR A 285 -20.87 18.62 4.02
N PRO A 286 -22.07 19.17 3.76
CA PRO A 286 -22.80 18.85 2.54
C PRO A 286 -21.97 19.15 1.28
N PRO A 287 -21.84 18.18 0.36
CA PRO A 287 -21.23 18.39 -0.94
C PRO A 287 -22.09 19.30 -1.82
N GLN A 288 -21.56 19.71 -2.97
CA GLN A 288 -22.35 20.39 -3.99
C GLN A 288 -23.38 19.42 -4.55
N VAL A 289 -24.62 19.89 -4.69
CA VAL A 289 -25.75 19.10 -5.16
C VAL A 289 -26.26 19.63 -6.48
N TYR A 290 -26.39 18.72 -7.46
CA TYR A 290 -26.92 19.01 -8.78
C TYR A 290 -28.17 18.15 -9.05
N LYS A 291 -29.18 18.76 -9.66
CA LYS A 291 -30.28 18.02 -10.31
C LYS A 291 -29.96 17.93 -11.79
N ALA A 292 -29.95 16.72 -12.31
CA ALA A 292 -29.89 16.47 -13.75
C ALA A 292 -31.25 16.01 -14.22
N GLU A 293 -31.77 16.61 -15.29
CA GLU A 293 -32.99 16.19 -15.97
C GLU A 293 -32.67 15.98 -17.44
N GLY A 294 -32.99 14.81 -17.97
CA GLY A 294 -32.78 14.52 -19.39
C GLY A 294 -34.06 14.00 -20.03
N THR A 295 -34.28 14.36 -21.29
CA THR A 295 -35.49 14.01 -22.04
C THR A 295 -35.15 13.12 -23.22
N ILE A 296 -35.66 11.90 -23.18
CA ILE A 296 -35.57 10.93 -24.28
C ILE A 296 -36.67 11.27 -25.28
N PRO A 297 -36.34 11.53 -26.57
CA PRO A 297 -37.33 11.87 -27.57
C PRO A 297 -38.25 10.68 -27.89
N PRO A 298 -39.40 10.92 -28.53
CA PRO A 298 -40.32 9.86 -28.97
C PRO A 298 -39.61 8.75 -29.74
N GLN A 299 -40.07 7.52 -29.53
CA GLN A 299 -39.46 6.30 -30.04
C GLN A 299 -40.49 5.48 -30.78
N LYS A 300 -40.06 4.57 -31.64
CA LYS A 300 -41.01 3.73 -32.39
C LYS A 300 -41.66 2.67 -31.48
N ALA A 301 -42.98 2.50 -31.60
CA ALA A 301 -43.72 1.39 -31.03
C ALA A 301 -43.03 0.03 -31.26
N GLY A 302 -42.97 -0.79 -30.22
CA GLY A 302 -42.27 -2.07 -30.22
C GLY A 302 -40.76 -1.99 -29.98
N THR A 303 -40.30 -0.87 -29.42
CA THR A 303 -38.92 -0.69 -28.95
C THR A 303 -38.85 -0.86 -27.43
N VAL A 304 -37.72 -1.38 -26.93
CA VAL A 304 -37.37 -1.30 -25.51
C VAL A 304 -36.27 -0.25 -25.34
N ILE A 305 -36.43 0.64 -24.39
CA ILE A 305 -35.46 1.69 -24.09
C ILE A 305 -34.79 1.38 -22.76
N PHE A 306 -33.47 1.40 -22.74
CA PHE A 306 -32.63 1.42 -21.55
C PHE A 306 -32.06 2.81 -21.39
N TYR A 307 -31.96 3.32 -20.16
CA TYR A 307 -31.40 4.64 -19.92
C TYR A 307 -30.57 4.70 -18.64
N LYS A 308 -29.60 5.60 -18.59
CA LYS A 308 -28.75 5.86 -17.41
C LYS A 308 -28.15 7.26 -17.47
N PHE A 309 -27.84 7.83 -16.33
CA PHE A 309 -26.97 9.00 -16.26
C PHE A 309 -25.50 8.59 -16.14
N ILE A 310 -24.64 9.43 -16.70
CA ILE A 310 -23.20 9.44 -16.44
C ILE A 310 -22.80 10.82 -15.91
N ALA A 311 -21.86 10.86 -14.97
CA ALA A 311 -21.34 12.09 -14.40
C ALA A 311 -19.80 12.04 -14.37
N GLU A 312 -19.17 13.18 -14.66
CA GLU A 312 -17.73 13.40 -14.50
C GLU A 312 -17.52 14.66 -13.67
N ASP A 313 -16.70 14.56 -12.63
CA ASP A 313 -16.30 15.70 -11.79
C ASP A 313 -15.16 16.51 -12.44
N GLU A 314 -14.77 17.63 -11.81
CA GLU A 314 -13.67 18.49 -12.29
C GLU A 314 -12.29 17.80 -12.23
N ASP A 315 -12.14 16.76 -11.41
CA ASP A 315 -10.90 15.96 -11.31
C ASP A 315 -10.84 14.83 -12.36
N GLY A 316 -11.92 14.60 -13.12
CA GLY A 316 -12.03 13.58 -14.15
C GLY A 316 -12.50 12.21 -13.66
N ASN A 317 -12.95 12.09 -12.40
CA ASN A 317 -13.55 10.87 -11.90
C ASN A 317 -14.97 10.69 -12.46
N ARG A 318 -15.34 9.44 -12.75
CA ARG A 318 -16.60 9.11 -13.40
C ARG A 318 -17.49 8.22 -12.55
N ALA A 319 -18.80 8.44 -12.65
CA ALA A 319 -19.82 7.59 -12.06
C ALA A 319 -20.98 7.34 -13.02
N GLU A 320 -21.66 6.21 -12.84
CA GLU A 320 -22.89 5.85 -13.55
C GLU A 320 -24.04 5.62 -12.57
N SER A 321 -25.25 5.99 -12.98
CA SER A 321 -26.47 5.63 -12.26
C SER A 321 -26.83 4.16 -12.49
N PRO A 322 -27.78 3.61 -11.71
CA PRO A 322 -28.54 2.45 -12.13
C PRO A 322 -29.14 2.68 -13.53
N THR A 323 -29.36 1.60 -14.27
CA THR A 323 -30.03 1.59 -15.56
C THR A 323 -31.53 1.46 -15.36
N GLY A 324 -32.29 2.40 -15.91
CA GLY A 324 -33.74 2.28 -16.04
C GLY A 324 -34.16 1.64 -17.36
N MET A 325 -35.43 1.29 -17.48
CA MET A 325 -36.01 0.74 -18.72
C MET A 325 -37.48 1.07 -18.89
N TYR A 326 -37.95 1.09 -20.14
CA TYR A 326 -39.37 1.09 -20.50
C TYR A 326 -39.60 0.49 -21.89
N PHE A 327 -40.85 0.16 -22.18
CA PHE A 327 -41.31 -0.28 -23.49
C PHE A 327 -42.08 0.84 -24.18
N VAL A 328 -41.96 0.90 -25.49
CA VAL A 328 -42.67 1.87 -26.32
C VAL A 328 -43.87 1.19 -26.95
N VAL A 329 -45.04 1.80 -26.79
CA VAL A 329 -46.33 1.24 -27.24
C VAL A 329 -47.02 2.18 -28.21
N ASP A 330 -47.83 1.61 -29.12
CA ASP A 330 -48.82 2.34 -29.90
C ASP A 330 -50.02 2.59 -28.98
N ASP A 331 -50.06 3.75 -28.36
CA ASP A 331 -51.08 4.14 -27.39
C ASP A 331 -52.41 4.57 -28.05
N GLU A 332 -52.39 4.87 -29.34
CA GLU A 332 -53.58 5.07 -30.18
C GLU A 332 -54.31 3.75 -30.50
N SER A 333 -53.66 2.60 -30.30
CA SER A 333 -54.25 1.29 -30.58
C SER A 333 -55.52 1.00 -29.78
N ASP A 334 -56.59 0.65 -30.50
CA ASP A 334 -57.86 0.23 -29.90
C ASP A 334 -57.76 -1.05 -29.05
N LEU A 335 -56.73 -1.87 -29.27
CA LEU A 335 -56.52 -3.11 -28.51
C LEU A 335 -55.68 -2.84 -27.27
N ARG A 336 -56.37 -2.63 -26.15
CA ARG A 336 -55.76 -2.41 -24.84
C ARG A 336 -55.43 -3.72 -24.14
N ILE A 337 -54.18 -3.91 -23.74
CA ILE A 337 -53.68 -5.14 -23.11
C ILE A 337 -53.12 -4.82 -21.73
N MET A 338 -53.59 -5.50 -20.67
CA MET A 338 -52.98 -5.41 -19.35
C MET A 338 -52.13 -6.65 -19.10
N ILE A 339 -50.85 -6.47 -18.81
CA ILE A 339 -49.90 -7.54 -18.54
C ILE A 339 -49.58 -7.54 -17.05
N VAL A 340 -49.95 -8.60 -16.35
CA VAL A 340 -49.60 -8.80 -14.94
C VAL A 340 -48.30 -9.56 -14.87
N ASP A 341 -47.20 -8.85 -14.63
CA ASP A 341 -45.84 -9.40 -14.69
C ASP A 341 -44.91 -8.79 -13.62
N PRO A 342 -44.83 -9.40 -12.43
CA PRO A 342 -43.93 -8.92 -11.38
C PRO A 342 -42.45 -9.20 -11.67
N TRP A 343 -42.12 -9.98 -12.70
CA TRP A 343 -40.73 -10.35 -12.99
C TRP A 343 -39.92 -9.21 -13.59
N ILE A 344 -40.54 -8.26 -14.28
CA ILE A 344 -39.83 -7.15 -14.94
C ILE A 344 -39.12 -6.28 -13.92
N LYS A 345 -39.82 -5.87 -12.86
CA LYS A 345 -39.25 -5.07 -11.78
C LYS A 345 -38.12 -5.81 -11.08
N LEU A 346 -38.30 -7.10 -10.78
CA LEU A 346 -37.26 -7.94 -10.19
C LEU A 346 -36.04 -8.11 -11.10
N TRP A 347 -36.27 -8.27 -12.41
CA TRP A 347 -35.21 -8.35 -13.41
C TRP A 347 -34.41 -7.05 -13.50
N LEU A 348 -35.10 -5.90 -13.50
CA LEU A 348 -34.46 -4.59 -13.50
C LEU A 348 -33.63 -4.35 -12.24
N LEU A 349 -34.11 -4.77 -11.08
CA LEU A 349 -33.33 -4.73 -9.83
C LEU A 349 -32.10 -5.63 -9.91
N LYS A 350 -32.26 -6.87 -10.40
CA LYS A 350 -31.14 -7.81 -10.61
C LYS A 350 -30.07 -7.23 -11.53
N LEU A 351 -30.48 -6.56 -12.63
CA LEU A 351 -29.57 -5.88 -13.57
C LEU A 351 -28.71 -4.80 -12.87
N ASN A 352 -29.27 -4.15 -11.84
CA ASN A 352 -28.66 -3.01 -11.16
C ASN A 352 -27.92 -3.33 -9.85
N ALA A 353 -27.92 -4.59 -9.42
CA ALA A 353 -27.38 -4.96 -8.12
C ALA A 353 -25.93 -4.51 -7.89
N GLU A 354 -25.02 -4.77 -8.84
CA GLU A 354 -23.62 -4.34 -8.72
C GLU A 354 -23.46 -2.81 -8.69
N LYS A 355 -24.35 -2.09 -9.40
CA LYS A 355 -24.36 -0.63 -9.39
C LYS A 355 -24.78 -0.09 -8.02
N TYR A 356 -25.79 -0.69 -7.39
CA TYR A 356 -26.16 -0.32 -6.02
C TYR A 356 -25.02 -0.54 -5.02
N VAL A 357 -24.28 -1.66 -5.14
CA VAL A 357 -23.09 -1.91 -4.32
C VAL A 357 -22.04 -0.82 -4.52
N GLY A 358 -21.76 -0.43 -5.77
CA GLY A 358 -20.81 0.64 -6.09
C GLY A 358 -21.22 1.98 -5.50
N ILE A 359 -22.49 2.37 -5.66
CA ILE A 359 -23.04 3.62 -5.13
C ILE A 359 -22.97 3.63 -3.60
N ILE A 360 -23.37 2.54 -2.92
CA ILE A 360 -23.33 2.45 -1.46
C ILE A 360 -21.89 2.54 -0.95
N LYS A 361 -20.93 1.86 -1.59
CA LYS A 361 -19.51 1.95 -1.23
C LYS A 361 -19.01 3.39 -1.35
N ASN A 362 -19.33 4.08 -2.45
CA ASN A 362 -18.93 5.48 -2.65
C ASN A 362 -19.64 6.45 -1.68
N ALA A 363 -20.88 6.14 -1.30
CA ALA A 363 -21.69 6.91 -0.36
C ALA A 363 -21.35 6.64 1.12
N THR A 364 -20.63 5.56 1.42
CA THR A 364 -20.39 5.08 2.77
C THR A 364 -19.73 6.17 3.61
N ASN A 365 -20.27 6.41 4.81
CA ASN A 365 -19.84 7.45 5.76
C ASN A 365 -20.00 8.90 5.28
N ARG A 366 -20.50 9.15 4.05
CA ARG A 366 -20.74 10.51 3.50
C ARG A 366 -22.21 10.87 3.56
N ILE A 367 -23.07 9.96 3.09
CA ILE A 367 -24.52 10.16 3.03
C ILE A 367 -25.28 8.93 3.50
N GLU A 368 -26.53 9.12 3.90
CA GLU A 368 -27.48 8.06 4.22
C GLU A 368 -28.79 8.31 3.44
N VAL A 369 -29.22 7.28 2.72
CA VAL A 369 -30.38 7.30 1.82
C VAL A 369 -31.20 6.03 2.04
N GLU A 370 -32.39 6.15 2.62
CA GLU A 370 -33.19 4.99 3.06
C GLU A 370 -33.63 4.11 1.88
N TRP A 371 -34.18 4.73 0.84
CA TRP A 371 -34.67 4.00 -0.34
C TRP A 371 -33.57 3.24 -1.08
N LEU A 372 -32.33 3.76 -1.07
CA LEU A 372 -31.19 3.12 -1.73
C LEU A 372 -30.82 1.80 -1.06
N SER A 373 -30.85 1.78 0.28
CA SER A 373 -30.60 0.57 1.07
C SER A 373 -31.66 -0.50 0.79
N LYS A 374 -32.94 -0.09 0.74
CA LYS A 374 -34.04 -1.00 0.40
C LYS A 374 -33.91 -1.56 -1.03
N ALA A 375 -33.57 -0.71 -2.00
CA ALA A 375 -33.37 -1.12 -3.40
C ALA A 375 -32.20 -2.10 -3.54
N HIS A 376 -31.10 -1.87 -2.83
CA HIS A 376 -29.97 -2.80 -2.77
C HIS A 376 -30.38 -4.17 -2.21
N ASP A 377 -31.12 -4.20 -1.10
CA ASP A 377 -31.55 -5.46 -0.49
C ASP A 377 -32.51 -6.25 -1.40
N GLU A 378 -33.40 -5.55 -2.09
CA GLU A 378 -34.27 -6.15 -3.10
C GLU A 378 -33.47 -6.69 -4.30
N ALA A 379 -32.48 -5.95 -4.79
CA ALA A 379 -31.60 -6.37 -5.88
C ALA A 379 -30.75 -7.60 -5.52
N GLU A 380 -30.21 -7.64 -4.29
CA GLU A 380 -29.46 -8.80 -3.78
C GLU A 380 -30.36 -10.02 -3.60
N ARG A 381 -31.61 -9.85 -3.18
CA ARG A 381 -32.60 -10.94 -3.20
C ARG A 381 -32.87 -11.42 -4.62
N ALA A 382 -33.09 -10.51 -5.57
CA ALA A 382 -33.34 -10.85 -6.96
C ALA A 382 -32.17 -11.62 -7.60
N LYS A 383 -30.91 -11.25 -7.28
CA LYS A 383 -29.71 -11.98 -7.75
C LYS A 383 -29.70 -13.47 -7.39
N ARG A 384 -30.31 -13.86 -6.27
CA ARG A 384 -30.36 -15.26 -5.81
C ARG A 384 -31.30 -16.14 -6.64
N PHE A 385 -32.12 -15.55 -7.50
CA PHE A 385 -33.04 -16.29 -8.36
C PHE A 385 -32.49 -16.34 -9.79
N ASP A 386 -31.90 -17.48 -10.15
CA ASP A 386 -31.35 -17.72 -11.49
C ASP A 386 -32.42 -17.73 -12.59
N LEU A 387 -33.67 -18.04 -12.23
CA LEU A 387 -34.79 -18.13 -13.16
C LEU A 387 -35.33 -16.77 -13.64
N ILE A 388 -34.96 -15.65 -12.99
CA ILE A 388 -35.40 -14.32 -13.42
C ILE A 388 -34.77 -14.00 -14.80
N LYS A 389 -35.61 -13.96 -15.83
CA LYS A 389 -35.27 -13.58 -17.20
C LYS A 389 -36.16 -12.41 -17.66
N ARG A 390 -35.66 -11.63 -18.62
CA ARG A 390 -36.43 -10.55 -19.25
C ARG A 390 -37.51 -11.15 -20.14
N HIS A 391 -38.76 -10.71 -19.97
CA HIS A 391 -39.81 -10.95 -20.95
C HIS A 391 -39.73 -9.93 -22.10
N TYR A 392 -39.99 -10.38 -23.32
CA TYR A 392 -39.82 -9.60 -24.55
C TYR A 392 -41.12 -8.91 -24.97
N TRP A 393 -41.72 -8.13 -24.06
CA TRP A 393 -43.01 -7.48 -24.29
C TRP A 393 -42.99 -6.43 -25.38
N GLU A 394 -41.81 -5.96 -25.81
CA GLU A 394 -41.67 -5.11 -26.98
C GLU A 394 -42.32 -5.72 -28.25
N ARG A 395 -42.46 -7.06 -28.31
CA ARG A 395 -43.15 -7.74 -29.42
C ARG A 395 -44.65 -7.43 -29.50
N LEU A 396 -45.24 -6.97 -28.40
CA LEU A 396 -46.62 -6.50 -28.33
C LEU A 396 -46.74 -4.99 -28.52
N GLY A 397 -45.64 -4.25 -28.73
CA GLY A 397 -45.65 -2.78 -28.71
C GLY A 397 -46.45 -2.12 -29.84
N LYS A 398 -46.88 -2.86 -30.86
CA LYS A 398 -47.89 -2.40 -31.84
C LYS A 398 -49.33 -2.31 -31.27
N TYR A 399 -49.48 -2.57 -29.97
CA TYR A 399 -50.73 -2.49 -29.23
C TYR A 399 -50.51 -1.63 -27.99
N ASN A 400 -51.58 -1.01 -27.50
CA ASN A 400 -51.54 -0.23 -26.27
C ASN A 400 -51.54 -1.20 -25.09
N PHE A 401 -50.38 -1.42 -24.47
CA PHE A 401 -50.29 -2.29 -23.30
C PHE A 401 -49.71 -1.57 -22.09
N ILE A 402 -50.11 -2.04 -20.91
CA ILE A 402 -49.52 -1.63 -19.62
C ILE A 402 -48.96 -2.87 -18.92
N ILE A 403 -47.92 -2.69 -18.11
CA ILE A 403 -47.38 -3.75 -17.27
C ILE A 403 -47.55 -3.37 -15.81
N VAL A 404 -48.19 -4.26 -15.05
CA VAL A 404 -48.58 -4.03 -13.66
C VAL A 404 -48.04 -5.13 -12.75
N ASP A 405 -47.75 -4.78 -11.51
CA ASP A 405 -47.58 -5.78 -10.45
C ASP A 405 -48.94 -6.41 -10.10
N SER A 406 -48.90 -7.60 -9.53
CA SER A 406 -50.06 -8.27 -8.92
C SER A 406 -50.86 -7.39 -7.96
N SER A 407 -50.21 -6.48 -7.21
CA SER A 407 -50.89 -5.57 -6.29
C SER A 407 -51.59 -4.39 -6.96
N GLU A 408 -51.27 -4.10 -8.22
CA GLU A 408 -51.77 -2.94 -8.96
C GLU A 408 -52.94 -3.30 -9.88
N VAL A 409 -53.26 -4.59 -10.01
CA VAL A 409 -54.28 -5.12 -10.94
C VAL A 409 -55.62 -4.40 -10.83
N GLU A 410 -56.17 -4.23 -9.61
CA GLU A 410 -57.51 -3.66 -9.42
C GLU A 410 -57.56 -2.17 -9.80
N MET A 411 -56.54 -1.40 -9.44
CA MET A 411 -56.48 0.03 -9.77
C MET A 411 -56.21 0.28 -11.26
N SER A 412 -55.52 -0.65 -11.93
CA SER A 412 -55.24 -0.53 -13.36
C SER A 412 -56.41 -0.96 -14.26
N LEU A 413 -57.54 -1.44 -13.72
CA LEU A 413 -58.73 -1.78 -14.53
C LEU A 413 -59.36 -0.56 -15.22
N ASP A 414 -59.09 0.66 -14.73
CA ASP A 414 -59.51 1.91 -15.36
C ASP A 414 -58.87 2.14 -16.73
N PHE A 415 -57.76 1.44 -17.03
CA PHE A 415 -57.18 1.37 -18.38
C PHE A 415 -58.13 0.74 -19.40
N ARG A 416 -59.13 -0.01 -18.93
CA ARG A 416 -60.12 -0.77 -19.71
C ARG A 416 -59.51 -1.80 -20.67
N PRO A 417 -58.72 -2.76 -20.17
CA PRO A 417 -58.09 -3.77 -21.01
C PRO A 417 -59.11 -4.70 -21.68
N LYS A 418 -58.94 -4.94 -22.99
CA LYS A 418 -59.68 -5.98 -23.74
C LYS A 418 -59.03 -7.35 -23.62
N VAL A 419 -57.72 -7.38 -23.34
CA VAL A 419 -56.94 -8.61 -23.13
C VAL A 419 -56.13 -8.47 -21.85
N ILE A 420 -56.10 -9.52 -21.05
CA ILE A 420 -55.37 -9.56 -19.79
C ILE A 420 -54.42 -10.75 -19.84
N ILE A 421 -53.12 -10.49 -19.77
CA ILE A 421 -52.07 -11.50 -19.81
C ILE A 421 -51.55 -11.68 -18.39
N LEU A 422 -51.66 -12.89 -17.85
CA LEU A 422 -51.12 -13.28 -16.55
C LEU A 422 -49.78 -13.98 -16.79
N SER A 423 -48.68 -13.25 -16.61
CA SER A 423 -47.32 -13.74 -16.92
C SER A 423 -46.56 -14.29 -15.72
N ASN A 424 -47.26 -14.72 -14.67
CA ASN A 424 -46.61 -15.37 -13.53
C ASN A 424 -47.59 -16.26 -12.73
N LEU A 425 -47.17 -17.51 -12.51
CA LEU A 425 -47.83 -18.53 -11.66
C LEU A 425 -47.45 -18.44 -10.16
N MET A 426 -46.78 -17.37 -9.70
CA MET A 426 -46.72 -17.07 -8.26
C MET A 426 -48.10 -16.75 -7.67
N LEU A 427 -49.07 -16.43 -8.53
CA LEU A 427 -50.47 -16.65 -8.21
C LEU A 427 -50.67 -18.17 -8.15
N SER A 428 -50.75 -18.73 -6.93
CA SER A 428 -51.30 -20.09 -6.80
C SER A 428 -52.63 -20.14 -7.57
N ARG A 429 -53.04 -21.32 -8.05
CA ARG A 429 -54.22 -21.54 -8.94
C ARG A 429 -55.56 -20.89 -8.48
N TRP A 430 -55.57 -20.25 -7.31
CA TRP A 430 -56.67 -19.59 -6.60
C TRP A 430 -56.50 -18.06 -6.40
N VAL A 431 -55.45 -17.41 -6.94
CA VAL A 431 -55.13 -15.98 -6.67
C VAL A 431 -55.35 -15.08 -7.89
N VAL A 432 -56.25 -15.45 -8.82
CA VAL A 432 -56.74 -14.45 -9.78
C VAL A 432 -57.72 -13.56 -9.01
N PRO A 433 -57.50 -12.24 -8.89
CA PRO A 433 -58.39 -11.39 -8.10
C PRO A 433 -59.83 -11.50 -8.58
N ASP A 434 -60.80 -11.63 -7.66
CA ASP A 434 -62.22 -11.74 -8.02
C ASP A 434 -62.70 -10.52 -8.83
N GLY A 435 -62.15 -9.34 -8.52
CA GLY A 435 -62.38 -8.11 -9.28
C GLY A 435 -61.98 -8.24 -10.74
N LEU A 436 -60.89 -8.94 -11.04
CA LEU A 436 -60.42 -9.19 -12.40
C LEU A 436 -61.37 -10.11 -13.18
N ILE A 437 -61.85 -11.18 -12.53
CA ILE A 437 -62.79 -12.13 -13.12
C ILE A 437 -64.12 -11.42 -13.41
N LYS A 438 -64.62 -10.64 -12.46
CA LYS A 438 -65.83 -9.84 -12.60
C LYS A 438 -65.69 -8.85 -13.76
N TYR A 439 -64.59 -8.09 -13.78
CA TYR A 439 -64.28 -7.16 -14.85
C TYR A 439 -64.29 -7.83 -16.22
N ALA A 440 -63.61 -8.98 -16.35
CA ALA A 440 -63.50 -9.68 -17.62
C ALA A 440 -64.87 -10.15 -18.14
N ARG A 441 -65.76 -10.59 -17.25
CA ARG A 441 -67.14 -10.97 -17.62
C ARG A 441 -67.99 -9.77 -18.03
N GLU A 442 -67.91 -8.67 -17.28
CA GLU A 442 -68.73 -7.47 -17.53
C GLU A 442 -68.30 -6.72 -18.81
N ASN A 443 -67.01 -6.80 -19.15
CA ASN A 443 -66.42 -6.04 -20.27
C ASN A 443 -66.07 -6.93 -21.48
N ASN A 444 -66.42 -8.22 -21.45
CA ASN A 444 -66.05 -9.20 -22.47
C ASN A 444 -64.53 -9.23 -22.77
N ALA A 445 -63.70 -9.09 -21.73
CA ALA A 445 -62.25 -9.14 -21.87
C ALA A 445 -61.73 -10.58 -21.90
N GLY A 446 -60.71 -10.84 -22.73
CA GLY A 446 -60.04 -12.14 -22.79
C GLY A 446 -58.94 -12.26 -21.73
N ILE A 447 -58.79 -13.43 -21.11
CA ILE A 447 -57.69 -13.73 -20.19
C ILE A 447 -56.78 -14.78 -20.81
N ILE A 448 -55.48 -14.49 -20.84
CA ILE A 448 -54.42 -15.39 -21.29
C ILE A 448 -53.51 -15.66 -20.09
N ALA A 449 -53.34 -16.93 -19.72
CA ALA A 449 -52.39 -17.32 -18.69
C ALA A 449 -51.16 -17.97 -19.35
N THR A 450 -49.98 -17.42 -19.09
CA THR A 450 -48.70 -17.95 -19.59
C THR A 450 -47.90 -18.55 -18.44
N HIS A 451 -47.15 -19.63 -18.70
CA HIS A 451 -46.38 -20.38 -17.71
C HIS A 451 -44.88 -20.24 -17.91
#